data_AF-A0A7C5TFP8-F1
#
_entry.id   AF-A0A7C5TFP8-F1
#
_cell.length_a   1.000
_cell.length_b   1.000
_cell.length_c   1.000
_cell.angle_alpha   90.00
_cell.angle_beta   90.00
_cell.angle_gamma   90.00
#
_symmetry.space_group_name_H-M   'P 1'
#
loop_
_entity.id
_entity.type
_entity.pdbx_description
1 polymer ?
#
loop_
_entity_poly.entity_id
_entity_poly.type
_entity_poly.pdbx_seq_one_letter_code
_entity_poly.pdbx_strand_id
1 'polypeptide(L)'
;MSNTVICPRCGRAVRSIHSFKSNGRTYYRFYHEDGSRCYVGPREYIYATKTQWKTLVIMGAVEVGREEMYIEGSIKAIREMNVAFQEL
;
A
#
# COMPACT_ATOMS: atom_id res chain seq x y z
N MET A 1 7.37 27.53 -12.57
CA MET A 1 6.62 26.95 -11.43
C MET A 1 7.41 25.77 -10.92
N SER A 2 7.99 25.87 -9.72
CA SER A 2 8.62 24.70 -9.08
C SER A 2 7.51 23.74 -8.67
N ASN A 3 7.46 22.56 -9.28
CA ASN A 3 6.54 21.51 -8.83
C ASN A 3 6.98 21.05 -7.44
N THR A 4 6.32 21.57 -6.41
CA THR A 4 6.47 21.09 -5.04
C THR A 4 6.07 19.62 -5.00
N VAL A 5 7.02 18.74 -4.80
CA VAL A 5 6.73 17.31 -4.67
C VAL A 5 6.10 17.07 -3.30
N ILE A 6 4.94 16.42 -3.28
CA ILE A 6 4.23 16.06 -2.06
C ILE A 6 4.54 14.61 -1.70
N CYS A 7 4.85 14.36 -0.43
CA CYS A 7 5.15 13.02 0.05
C CYS A 7 3.88 12.16 0.07
N PRO A 8 3.86 11.03 -0.66
CA PRO A 8 2.67 10.20 -0.77
C PRO A 8 2.33 9.45 0.53
N ARG A 9 3.25 9.43 1.52
CA ARG A 9 3.09 8.75 2.81
C ARG A 9 2.46 9.66 3.87
N CYS A 10 2.76 10.96 3.88
CA CYS A 10 2.33 11.87 4.94
C CYS A 10 1.74 13.20 4.46
N GLY A 11 1.67 13.45 3.15
CA GLY A 11 1.09 14.68 2.58
C GLY A 11 1.95 15.95 2.72
N ARG A 12 3.11 15.86 3.37
CA ARG A 12 4.03 17.01 3.55
C ARG A 12 4.87 17.26 2.30
N ALA A 13 5.30 18.51 2.10
CA ALA A 13 6.25 18.87 1.06
C ALA A 13 7.58 18.11 1.22
N VAL A 14 8.21 17.79 0.10
CA VAL A 14 9.47 17.04 0.02
C VAL A 14 10.60 18.01 -0.29
N ARG A 15 11.61 17.99 0.57
CA ARG A 15 12.86 18.73 0.39
C ARG A 15 13.81 17.98 -0.53
N SER A 16 13.96 16.67 -0.34
CA SER A 16 14.80 15.81 -1.19
C SER A 16 14.32 14.37 -1.22
N ILE A 17 14.67 13.67 -2.30
CA ILE A 17 14.36 12.25 -2.50
C ILE A 17 15.69 11.51 -2.69
N HIS A 18 15.89 10.45 -1.91
CA HIS A 18 17.07 9.60 -2.02
C HIS A 18 16.66 8.16 -2.32
N SER A 19 17.29 7.53 -3.30
CA SER A 19 17.11 6.11 -3.59
C SER A 19 18.21 5.26 -2.96
N PHE A 20 17.87 4.05 -2.52
CA PHE A 20 18.85 3.04 -2.11
C PHE A 20 18.42 1.65 -2.59
N LYS A 21 19.37 0.76 -2.84
CA LYS A 21 19.10 -0.63 -3.20
C LYS A 21 19.23 -1.55 -1.99
N SER A 22 18.30 -2.49 -1.85
CA SER A 22 18.33 -3.55 -0.83
C SER A 22 17.58 -4.78 -1.34
N ASN A 23 18.13 -5.99 -1.17
CA ASN A 23 17.53 -7.24 -1.65
C ASN A 23 17.07 -7.18 -3.13
N GLY A 24 17.90 -6.59 -4.00
CA GLY A 24 17.59 -6.44 -5.43
C GLY A 24 16.51 -5.41 -5.78
N ARG A 25 15.93 -4.72 -4.79
CA ARG A 25 14.86 -3.73 -4.97
C ARG A 25 15.37 -2.31 -4.71
N THR A 26 14.82 -1.34 -5.44
CA THR A 26 15.06 0.10 -5.21
C THR A 26 13.99 0.65 -4.28
N TYR A 27 14.44 1.34 -3.24
CA TYR A 27 13.61 2.01 -2.25
C TYR A 27 13.88 3.51 -2.28
N TYR A 28 12.90 4.30 -1.87
CA TYR A 28 13.02 5.74 -1.78
C TYR A 28 12.85 6.23 -0.34
N ARG A 29 13.56 7.30 0.01
CA ARG A 29 13.37 8.06 1.24
C ARG A 29 13.05 9.49 0.85
N PHE A 30 11.92 9.97 1.34
CA PHE A 30 11.44 11.32 1.12
C PHE A 30 11.77 12.11 2.38
N TYR A 31 12.66 13.08 2.26
CA TYR A 31 13.09 13.95 3.36
C TYR A 31 12.29 15.24 3.36
N HIS A 32 11.96 15.71 4.56
CA HIS A 32 11.17 16.91 4.80
C HIS A 32 12.05 18.04 5.37
N GLU A 33 11.51 19.25 5.44
CA GLU A 33 12.25 20.42 5.96
C GLU A 33 12.67 20.27 7.42
N ASP A 34 11.89 19.54 8.22
CA ASP A 34 12.19 19.24 9.63
C ASP A 34 13.28 18.16 9.81
N GLY A 35 13.87 17.68 8.71
CA GLY A 35 14.85 16.59 8.72
C GLY A 35 14.25 15.19 8.92
N SER A 36 12.93 15.09 9.17
CA SER A 36 12.25 13.81 9.22
C SER A 36 12.18 13.16 7.84
N ARG A 37 12.00 11.85 7.81
CA ARG A 37 11.95 11.08 6.56
C ARG A 37 10.84 10.04 6.56
N CYS A 38 10.20 9.89 5.41
CA CYS A 38 9.30 8.78 5.14
C CYS A 38 9.99 7.74 4.26
N TYR A 39 9.86 6.46 4.64
CA TYR A 39 10.20 5.36 3.75
C TYR A 39 9.08 5.20 2.73
N VAL A 40 9.44 5.42 1.47
CA VAL A 40 8.57 5.25 0.32
C VAL A 40 9.18 4.07 -0.42
N GLY A 41 8.75 2.87 -0.05
CA GLY A 41 9.19 1.66 -0.75
C GLY A 41 8.74 1.70 -2.22
N PRO A 42 9.04 0.66 -2.99
CA PRO A 42 8.58 0.58 -4.38
C PRO A 42 7.03 0.55 -4.41
N ARG A 43 6.39 0.74 -5.58
CA ARG A 43 4.93 0.95 -5.71
C ARG A 43 4.11 -0.06 -4.90
N GLU A 44 4.57 -1.30 -4.92
CA GLU A 44 4.09 -2.46 -4.19
C GLU A 44 4.02 -2.21 -2.67
N TYR A 45 5.03 -1.55 -2.13
CA TYR A 45 5.18 -1.25 -0.71
C TYR A 45 4.44 0.02 -0.28
N ILE A 46 4.34 1.03 -1.15
CA ILE A 46 3.48 2.21 -0.89
C ILE A 46 2.05 1.76 -0.71
N TYR A 47 1.60 0.89 -1.60
CA TYR A 47 0.26 0.34 -1.55
C TYR A 47 0.05 -0.52 -0.31
N ALA A 48 0.98 -1.43 0.02
CA ALA A 48 0.94 -2.20 1.26
C ALA A 48 0.96 -1.32 2.52
N THR A 49 1.69 -0.20 2.54
CA THR A 49 1.75 0.71 3.69
C THR A 49 0.41 1.45 3.89
N LYS A 50 -0.28 1.81 2.80
CA LYS A 50 -1.60 2.45 2.84
C LYS A 50 -2.67 1.50 3.40
N THR A 51 -2.62 0.22 3.03
CA THR A 51 -3.52 -0.81 3.60
C THR A 51 -3.14 -1.19 5.05
N GLN A 52 -1.86 -1.14 5.40
CA GLN A 52 -1.34 -1.48 6.74
C GLN A 52 -1.65 -0.48 7.85
N TRP A 53 -2.23 0.70 7.58
CA TRP A 53 -2.34 1.74 8.61
C TRP A 53 -3.15 1.33 9.85
N LYS A 54 -4.06 0.31 9.81
CA LYS A 54 -4.71 -0.19 11.05
C LYS A 54 -5.50 -1.51 11.06
N THR A 55 -5.72 -2.26 9.97
CA THR A 55 -6.84 -3.24 10.00
C THR A 55 -6.72 -4.56 9.22
N LEU A 56 -5.87 -4.71 8.19
CA LEU A 56 -5.76 -6.00 7.49
C LEU A 56 -4.47 -6.09 6.68
N VAL A 57 -3.76 -7.21 6.76
CA VAL A 57 -2.58 -7.48 5.93
C VAL A 57 -2.99 -8.39 4.77
N ILE A 58 -3.15 -7.80 3.57
CA ILE A 58 -3.37 -8.58 2.33
C ILE A 58 -2.03 -8.71 1.60
N MET A 59 -1.38 -9.85 1.79
CA MET A 59 -0.11 -10.16 1.13
C MET A 59 -0.34 -10.27 -0.40
N GLY A 60 0.45 -9.54 -1.20
CA GLY A 60 0.34 -9.60 -2.67
C GLY A 60 -0.73 -8.69 -3.29
N ALA A 61 -1.30 -7.77 -2.50
CA ALA A 61 -2.09 -6.67 -3.05
C ALA A 61 -1.09 -5.60 -3.54
N VAL A 62 -0.84 -5.60 -4.84
CA VAL A 62 0.12 -4.71 -5.51
C VAL A 62 -0.55 -3.77 -6.50
N GLU A 63 -1.71 -4.22 -6.97
CA GLU A 63 -2.58 -3.56 -7.92
C GLU A 63 -3.65 -2.80 -7.14
N VAL A 64 -3.86 -1.55 -7.54
CA VAL A 64 -4.89 -0.68 -6.96
C VAL A 64 -6.26 -1.30 -7.23
N GLY A 65 -7.09 -1.50 -6.21
CA GLY A 65 -8.42 -2.11 -6.32
C GLY A 65 -8.44 -3.63 -6.08
N ARG A 66 -7.28 -4.27 -5.91
CA ARG A 66 -7.21 -5.72 -5.65
C ARG A 66 -7.72 -6.11 -4.26
N GLU A 67 -7.66 -5.22 -3.28
CA GLU A 67 -8.25 -5.41 -1.96
C GLU A 67 -9.78 -5.58 -2.05
N GLU A 68 -10.44 -4.78 -2.88
CA GLU A 68 -11.88 -4.86 -3.11
C GLU A 68 -12.24 -6.18 -3.78
N MET A 69 -11.52 -6.57 -4.84
CA MET A 69 -11.71 -7.87 -5.50
C MET A 69 -11.52 -9.06 -4.54
N TYR A 70 -10.55 -8.99 -3.62
CA TYR A 70 -10.34 -10.03 -2.61
C TYR A 70 -11.51 -10.11 -1.62
N ILE A 71 -12.02 -8.97 -1.16
CA ILE A 71 -13.16 -8.90 -0.25
C ILE A 71 -14.41 -9.44 -0.96
N GLU A 72 -14.68 -9.01 -2.19
CA GLU A 72 -15.81 -9.49 -3.00
C GLU A 72 -15.74 -11.00 -3.23
N GLY A 73 -14.56 -11.52 -3.61
CA GLY A 73 -14.33 -12.95 -3.80
C GLY A 73 -14.54 -13.75 -2.51
N SER A 74 -14.08 -13.22 -1.37
CA SER A 74 -14.27 -13.85 -0.05
C SER A 74 -15.74 -13.89 0.35
N ILE A 75 -16.47 -12.79 0.16
CA ILE A 75 -17.92 -12.71 0.42
C ILE A 75 -18.68 -13.72 -0.46
N LYS A 76 -18.34 -13.79 -1.75
CA LYS A 76 -18.94 -14.74 -2.68
C LYS A 76 -18.71 -16.19 -2.23
N ALA A 77 -17.48 -16.56 -1.90
CA ALA A 77 -17.14 -17.90 -1.44
C ALA A 77 -17.89 -18.27 -0.14
N ILE A 78 -17.98 -17.35 0.83
CA ILE A 78 -18.74 -17.58 2.07
C ILE A 78 -20.23 -17.81 1.77
N ARG A 79 -20.82 -17.05 0.85
CA ARG A 79 -22.22 -17.24 0.45
C ARG A 79 -22.45 -18.59 -0.21
N GLU A 80 -21.57 -18.98 -1.13
CA GLU A 80 -21.64 -20.29 -1.80
C GLU A 80 -21.50 -21.44 -0.80
N MET A 81 -20.58 -21.32 0.16
CA MET A 81 -20.45 -22.28 1.26
C MET A 81 -21.74 -22.35 2.10
N ASN A 82 -22.31 -21.20 2.48
CA ASN A 82 -23.54 -21.18 3.28
C ASN A 82 -24.74 -21.79 2.55
N VAL A 83 -24.86 -21.61 1.22
CA VAL A 83 -25.90 -22.30 0.44
C VAL A 83 -25.66 -23.80 0.46
N ALA A 84 -24.43 -24.26 0.23
CA ALA A 84 -24.08 -25.68 0.29
C ALA A 84 -24.35 -26.31 1.68
N PHE A 85 -24.24 -25.55 2.77
CA PHE A 85 -24.56 -26.00 4.12
C PHE A 85 -26.07 -26.02 4.45
N GLN A 86 -26.91 -25.30 3.70
CA GLN A 86 -28.37 -25.30 3.90
C GLN A 86 -29.07 -26.40 3.09
N GLU A 87 -28.38 -26.98 2.11
CA GLU A 87 -28.88 -28.09 1.27
C GLU A 87 -28.48 -29.49 1.79
N LEU A 88 -27.77 -29.55 2.93
CA LEU A 88 -27.42 -30.75 3.69
C LEU A 88 -28.38 -30.95 4.87
#